data_AF-A0A7J5ZGV1-F1
#
_entry.id   AF-A0A7J5ZGV1-F1
#
_cell.length_a   1.000
_cell.length_b   1.000
_cell.length_c   1.000
_cell.angle_alpha   90.00
_cell.angle_beta   90.00
_cell.angle_gamma   90.00
#
_symmetry.space_group_name_H-M   'P 1'
#
loop_
_entity.id
_entity.type
_entity.pdbx_description
1 polymer ?
#
loop_
_entity_poly.entity_id
_entity_poly.type
_entity_poly.pdbx_seq_one_letter_code
_entity_poly.pdbx_strand_id
1 'polypeptide(L)'
;MLSCSRAKETLSIQESLQISITGAIMNVFDRNINFDSLFKFSQISHSTQVHLKNVYSSLALCMFVAAAGSYVHVVTRLFQGGLLSVLGSLGMMFWLAMTPHNSETEKKRLAILAGFAFLTGVGLGPTLDFVIAVNPSIIMTAFMGTSIVFVCFTLSALYAKRRTYLFLGGTLMSGLSLLFLMSVMNLFFGSVMLFKAHMYLGLLIMCGFVLFDTQLIIEKAENGDKDYIWHCVDLFLDFITIFRKLMVILAMNDKEKKKEKK
;
A
#
# COMPACT_ATOMS: atom_id res chain seq x y z
N MET A 1 -8.43 -49.38 15.56
CA MET A 1 -9.80 -48.83 15.45
C MET A 1 -9.96 -47.42 16.04
N LEU A 2 -9.40 -47.10 17.22
CA LEU A 2 -9.53 -45.76 17.85
C LEU A 2 -8.99 -44.58 17.02
N SER A 3 -7.91 -44.76 16.23
CA SER A 3 -7.32 -43.67 15.45
C SER A 3 -8.16 -43.25 14.23
N CYS A 4 -8.98 -44.16 13.69
CA CYS A 4 -9.84 -43.87 12.53
C CYS A 4 -11.13 -43.13 12.94
N SER A 5 -11.64 -43.40 14.15
CA SER A 5 -12.80 -42.71 14.71
C SER A 5 -12.50 -41.23 15.01
N ARG A 6 -11.33 -40.95 15.60
CA ARG A 6 -10.90 -39.58 15.94
C ARG A 6 -10.65 -38.71 14.70
N ALA A 7 -10.13 -39.31 13.62
CA ALA A 7 -9.93 -38.61 12.34
C ALA A 7 -11.25 -38.21 11.67
N LYS A 8 -12.28 -39.08 11.75
CA LYS A 8 -13.63 -38.80 11.22
C LYS A 8 -14.32 -37.66 11.95
N GLU A 9 -14.15 -37.60 13.27
CA GLU A 9 -14.71 -36.56 14.14
C GLU A 9 -14.02 -35.21 13.91
N THR A 10 -12.71 -35.17 13.69
CA THR A 10 -11.99 -33.94 13.33
C THR A 10 -12.36 -33.41 11.94
N LEU A 11 -12.66 -34.30 10.99
CA LEU A 11 -13.10 -33.93 9.64
C LEU A 11 -14.52 -33.34 9.66
N SER A 12 -15.45 -33.92 10.43
CA SER A 12 -16.80 -33.36 10.54
C SER A 12 -16.83 -32.00 11.23
N ILE A 13 -15.94 -31.77 12.21
CA ILE A 13 -15.80 -30.47 12.86
C ILE A 13 -15.24 -29.44 11.85
N GLN A 14 -14.27 -29.79 11.02
CA GLN A 14 -13.74 -28.93 9.96
C GLN A 14 -14.81 -28.55 8.92
N GLU A 15 -15.59 -29.51 8.42
CA GLU A 15 -16.67 -29.24 7.47
C GLU A 15 -17.77 -28.37 8.09
N SER A 16 -18.17 -28.63 9.34
CA SER A 16 -19.19 -27.83 10.03
C SER A 16 -18.74 -26.39 10.28
N LEU A 17 -17.45 -26.19 10.60
CA LEU A 17 -16.86 -24.86 10.77
C LEU A 17 -16.77 -24.12 9.42
N GLN A 18 -16.39 -24.82 8.35
CA GLN A 18 -16.32 -24.24 7.01
C GLN A 18 -17.71 -23.81 6.52
N ILE A 19 -18.74 -24.66 6.71
CA ILE A 19 -20.13 -24.36 6.36
C ILE A 19 -20.67 -23.17 7.18
N SER A 20 -20.33 -23.08 8.47
CA SER A 20 -20.73 -21.95 9.31
C SER A 20 -20.06 -20.63 8.91
N ILE A 21 -18.79 -20.67 8.50
CA ILE A 21 -18.08 -19.48 8.00
C ILE A 21 -18.65 -19.06 6.64
N THR A 22 -18.86 -20.01 5.72
CA THR A 22 -19.46 -19.73 4.40
C THR A 22 -20.89 -19.20 4.54
N GLY A 23 -21.68 -19.78 5.47
CA GLY A 23 -23.02 -19.30 5.79
C GLY A 23 -23.02 -17.88 6.38
N ALA A 24 -22.09 -17.57 7.30
CA ALA A 24 -21.93 -16.22 7.83
C ALA A 24 -21.50 -15.21 6.76
N ILE A 25 -20.60 -15.60 5.83
CA ILE A 25 -20.18 -14.76 4.71
C ILE A 25 -21.35 -14.51 3.74
N MET A 26 -22.14 -15.53 3.41
CA MET A 26 -23.33 -15.38 2.56
C MET A 26 -24.37 -14.45 3.21
N ASN A 27 -24.59 -14.57 4.52
CA ASN A 27 -25.55 -13.73 5.25
C ASN A 27 -25.10 -12.26 5.39
N VAL A 28 -23.78 -12.00 5.41
CA VAL A 28 -23.23 -10.63 5.36
C VAL A 28 -23.44 -9.99 3.99
N PHE A 29 -23.36 -10.76 2.91
CA PHE A 29 -23.57 -10.30 1.53
C PHE A 29 -25.04 -10.21 1.11
N ASP A 30 -25.97 -10.88 1.80
CA ASP A 30 -27.42 -10.82 1.54
C ASP A 30 -28.10 -9.57 2.15
N ARG A 31 -27.33 -8.69 2.81
CA ARG A 31 -27.85 -7.37 3.15
C ARG A 31 -28.00 -6.56 1.87
N ASN A 32 -29.20 -6.08 1.60
CA ASN A 32 -29.46 -5.06 0.60
C ASN A 32 -28.78 -3.75 1.05
N ILE A 33 -27.47 -3.68 0.85
CA ILE A 33 -26.63 -2.55 1.22
C ILE A 33 -26.97 -1.43 0.27
N ASN A 34 -27.63 -0.40 0.78
CA ASN A 34 -27.87 0.81 0.01
C ASN A 34 -26.52 1.54 -0.17
N PHE A 35 -25.85 1.29 -1.30
CA PHE A 35 -24.54 1.86 -1.62
C PHE A 35 -24.53 3.39 -1.55
N ASP A 36 -25.65 4.06 -1.83
CA ASP A 36 -25.77 5.52 -1.69
C ASP A 36 -25.66 6.00 -0.24
N SER A 37 -26.03 5.16 0.73
CA SER A 37 -25.85 5.44 2.16
C SER A 37 -24.41 5.21 2.64
N LEU A 38 -23.71 4.25 2.02
CA LEU A 38 -22.28 4.02 2.29
C LEU A 38 -21.43 5.20 1.79
N PHE A 39 -21.73 5.72 0.60
CA PHE A 39 -20.98 6.86 0.06
C PHE A 39 -21.46 8.23 0.59
N LYS A 40 -22.42 8.27 1.52
CA LYS A 40 -22.85 9.49 2.22
C LYS A 40 -21.89 9.81 3.37
N PHE A 41 -20.79 10.47 3.06
CA PHE A 41 -19.89 11.06 4.05
C PHE A 41 -20.52 12.33 4.65
N SER A 42 -21.56 12.19 5.48
CA SER A 42 -22.32 13.32 6.05
C SER A 42 -21.48 14.24 6.95
N GLN A 43 -20.28 13.80 7.33
CA GLN A 43 -19.32 14.54 8.16
C GLN A 43 -18.28 15.33 7.34
N ILE A 44 -18.21 15.12 6.01
CA ILE A 44 -17.19 15.70 5.13
C ILE A 44 -17.86 16.73 4.20
N SER A 45 -17.28 17.92 4.07
CA SER A 45 -17.84 18.94 3.18
C SER A 45 -17.80 18.49 1.72
N HIS A 46 -18.75 18.99 0.90
CA HIS A 46 -18.78 18.69 -0.53
C HIS A 46 -17.48 19.09 -1.24
N SER A 47 -16.84 20.19 -0.82
CA SER A 47 -15.55 20.60 -1.38
C SER A 47 -14.45 19.56 -1.12
N THR A 48 -14.41 18.97 0.08
CA THR A 48 -13.42 17.94 0.43
C THR A 48 -13.68 16.64 -0.32
N GLN A 49 -14.94 16.29 -0.60
CA GLN A 49 -15.28 15.13 -1.42
C GLN A 49 -14.74 15.27 -2.85
N VAL A 50 -14.88 16.46 -3.47
CA VAL A 50 -14.31 16.75 -4.79
C VAL A 50 -12.79 16.69 -4.75
N HIS A 51 -12.17 17.24 -3.70
CA HIS A 51 -10.73 17.17 -3.50
C HIS A 51 -10.23 15.73 -3.41
N LEU A 52 -10.84 14.90 -2.57
CA LEU A 52 -10.51 13.48 -2.45
C LEU A 52 -10.67 12.74 -3.77
N LYS A 53 -11.74 13.02 -4.53
CA LYS A 53 -11.92 12.45 -5.88
C LYS A 53 -10.72 12.75 -6.78
N ASN A 54 -10.21 13.98 -6.77
CA ASN A 54 -9.03 14.35 -7.55
C ASN A 54 -7.77 13.63 -7.04
N VAL A 55 -7.56 13.57 -5.72
CA VAL A 55 -6.44 12.81 -5.10
C VAL A 55 -6.44 11.36 -5.56
N TYR A 56 -7.56 10.63 -5.40
CA TYR A 56 -7.63 9.21 -5.76
C TYR A 56 -7.60 8.97 -7.28
N SER A 57 -8.12 9.90 -8.10
CA SER A 57 -8.00 9.84 -9.55
C SER A 57 -6.54 9.99 -9.99
N SER A 58 -5.80 10.94 -9.41
CA SER A 58 -4.36 11.10 -9.65
C SER A 58 -3.56 9.91 -9.15
N LEU A 59 -3.94 9.32 -8.00
CA LEU A 59 -3.32 8.12 -7.47
C LEU A 59 -3.46 6.95 -8.45
N ALA A 60 -4.66 6.72 -8.99
CA ALA A 60 -4.90 5.68 -9.99
C ALA A 60 -4.03 5.88 -11.24
N LEU A 61 -3.91 7.12 -11.74
CA LEU A 61 -3.00 7.43 -12.84
C LEU A 61 -1.54 7.14 -12.48
N CYS A 62 -1.10 7.51 -11.28
CA CYS A 62 0.25 7.20 -10.80
C CYS A 62 0.51 5.69 -10.77
N MET A 63 -0.48 4.89 -10.39
CA MET A 63 -0.35 3.43 -10.41
C MET A 63 -0.13 2.88 -11.82
N PHE A 64 -0.87 3.37 -12.82
CA PHE A 64 -0.64 2.97 -14.22
C PHE A 64 0.73 3.41 -14.72
N VAL A 65 1.16 4.62 -14.39
CA VAL A 65 2.46 5.15 -14.81
C VAL A 65 3.62 4.43 -14.13
N ALA A 66 3.48 4.09 -12.83
CA ALA A 66 4.46 3.29 -12.10
C ALA A 66 4.53 1.85 -12.62
N ALA A 67 3.40 1.26 -13.02
CA ALA A 67 3.37 -0.04 -13.69
C ALA A 67 4.10 0.01 -15.04
N ALA A 68 3.89 1.06 -15.84
CA ALA A 68 4.64 1.27 -17.07
C ALA A 68 6.16 1.42 -16.82
N GLY A 69 6.56 2.19 -15.81
CA GLY A 69 7.98 2.31 -15.41
C GLY A 69 8.59 0.98 -14.97
N SER A 70 7.84 0.20 -14.18
CA SER A 70 8.24 -1.15 -13.76
C SER A 70 8.41 -2.09 -14.95
N TYR A 71 7.48 -2.05 -15.92
CA TYR A 71 7.55 -2.85 -17.14
C TYR A 71 8.75 -2.48 -18.01
N VAL A 72 8.99 -1.18 -18.21
CA VAL A 72 10.17 -0.69 -18.94
C VAL A 72 11.45 -1.23 -18.30
N HIS A 73 11.57 -1.19 -16.97
CA HIS A 73 12.72 -1.76 -16.28
C HIS A 73 12.91 -3.25 -16.58
N VAL A 74 11.85 -4.06 -16.46
CA VAL A 74 11.92 -5.52 -16.68
C VAL A 74 12.36 -5.87 -18.10
N VAL A 75 11.85 -5.17 -19.12
CA VAL A 75 12.17 -5.46 -20.52
C VAL A 75 13.57 -5.03 -20.89
N THR A 76 13.92 -3.81 -20.48
CA THR A 76 15.12 -3.16 -21.00
C THR A 76 16.34 -3.42 -20.12
N ARG A 77 16.13 -3.88 -18.87
CA ARG A 77 17.13 -3.89 -17.80
C ARG A 77 17.93 -2.57 -17.74
N LEU A 78 17.33 -1.46 -18.20
CA LEU A 78 18.04 -0.26 -18.68
C LEU A 78 18.87 0.43 -17.60
N PHE A 79 18.67 0.07 -16.35
CA PHE A 79 19.52 0.47 -15.26
C PHE A 79 19.56 -0.71 -14.31
N GLN A 80 20.69 -0.95 -13.64
CA GLN A 80 20.68 -1.60 -12.32
C GLN A 80 19.92 -0.74 -11.26
N GLY A 81 18.88 -0.02 -11.66
CA GLY A 81 17.54 0.07 -11.06
C GLY A 81 17.39 0.71 -9.70
N GLY A 82 18.48 0.90 -8.96
CA GLY A 82 18.44 1.37 -7.59
C GLY A 82 18.71 2.86 -7.51
N LEU A 83 19.94 3.27 -7.82
CA LEU A 83 20.38 4.60 -7.41
C LEU A 83 19.86 5.72 -8.32
N LEU A 84 19.91 5.55 -9.65
CA LEU A 84 19.50 6.62 -10.57
C LEU A 84 17.99 6.87 -10.54
N SER A 85 17.19 5.82 -10.43
CA SER A 85 15.73 5.91 -10.27
C SER A 85 15.35 6.59 -8.95
N VAL A 86 16.06 6.24 -7.85
CA VAL A 86 15.87 6.91 -6.55
C VAL A 86 16.26 8.39 -6.64
N LEU A 87 17.44 8.73 -7.13
CA LEU A 87 17.87 10.12 -7.28
C LEU A 87 16.95 10.90 -8.23
N GLY A 88 16.50 10.28 -9.31
CA GLY A 88 15.56 10.87 -10.25
C GLY A 88 14.19 11.13 -9.62
N SER A 89 13.65 10.16 -8.87
CA SER A 89 12.39 10.33 -8.13
C SER A 89 12.50 11.42 -7.08
N LEU A 90 13.61 11.50 -6.34
CA LEU A 90 13.88 12.57 -5.38
C LEU A 90 13.99 13.94 -6.06
N GLY A 91 14.65 14.01 -7.22
CA GLY A 91 14.73 15.21 -8.05
C GLY A 91 13.35 15.67 -8.53
N MET A 92 12.49 14.75 -8.98
CA MET A 92 11.11 15.09 -9.35
C MET A 92 10.28 15.56 -8.16
N MET A 93 10.45 14.93 -6.99
CA MET A 93 9.75 15.34 -5.77
C MET A 93 10.20 16.75 -5.31
N PHE A 94 11.50 17.03 -5.38
CA PHE A 94 12.04 18.35 -5.09
C PHE A 94 11.55 19.41 -6.09
N TRP A 95 11.50 19.07 -7.39
CA TRP A 95 10.96 19.94 -8.42
C TRP A 95 9.46 20.21 -8.20
N LEU A 96 8.70 19.20 -7.77
CA LEU A 96 7.29 19.38 -7.41
C LEU A 96 7.15 20.35 -6.24
N ALA A 97 7.96 20.21 -5.19
CA ALA A 97 7.94 21.08 -4.01
C ALA A 97 8.31 22.53 -4.33
N MET A 98 9.20 22.75 -5.30
CA MET A 98 9.58 24.09 -5.79
C MET A 98 8.54 24.74 -6.70
N THR A 99 7.59 23.96 -7.22
CA THR A 99 6.58 24.48 -8.16
C THR A 99 5.35 24.94 -7.38
N PRO A 100 5.02 26.25 -7.38
CA PRO A 100 3.91 26.78 -6.59
C PRO A 100 2.57 26.17 -7.00
N HIS A 101 1.65 26.07 -6.03
CA HIS A 101 0.28 25.58 -6.23
C HIS A 101 -0.61 26.66 -6.85
N ASN A 102 -0.73 26.68 -8.18
CA ASN A 102 -1.60 27.57 -8.94
C ASN A 102 -2.30 26.80 -10.07
N SER A 103 -3.42 27.33 -10.57
CA SER A 103 -4.16 26.71 -11.70
C SER A 103 -3.34 26.63 -12.99
N GLU A 104 -2.47 27.61 -13.24
CA GLU A 104 -1.60 27.63 -14.42
C GLU A 104 -0.48 26.57 -14.35
N THR A 105 0.02 26.29 -13.14
CA THR A 105 1.12 25.34 -12.92
C THR A 105 0.62 23.90 -12.73
N GLU A 106 -0.69 23.69 -12.60
CA GLU A 106 -1.32 22.39 -12.33
C GLU A 106 -0.90 21.32 -13.34
N LYS A 107 -1.00 21.61 -14.65
CA LYS A 107 -0.61 20.67 -15.72
C LYS A 107 0.86 20.27 -15.63
N LYS A 108 1.74 21.24 -15.33
CA LYS A 108 3.18 21.00 -15.13
C LYS A 108 3.41 20.12 -13.91
N ARG A 109 2.71 20.38 -12.80
CA ARG A 109 2.81 19.59 -11.57
C ARG A 109 2.32 18.15 -11.77
N LEU A 110 1.25 17.93 -12.53
CA LEU A 110 0.79 16.60 -12.91
C LEU A 110 1.80 15.86 -13.79
N ALA A 111 2.47 16.57 -14.71
CA ALA A 111 3.54 15.98 -15.52
C ALA A 111 4.75 15.57 -14.67
N ILE A 112 5.14 16.41 -13.70
CA ILE A 112 6.20 16.09 -12.73
C ILE A 112 5.78 14.89 -11.86
N LEU A 113 4.53 14.85 -11.38
CA LEU A 113 3.98 13.72 -10.63
C LEU A 113 4.04 12.42 -11.44
N ALA A 114 3.68 12.46 -12.73
CA ALA A 114 3.79 11.30 -13.61
C ALA A 114 5.26 10.85 -13.79
N GLY A 115 6.18 11.80 -13.97
CA GLY A 115 7.62 11.50 -14.02
C GLY A 115 8.14 10.86 -12.72
N PHE A 116 7.71 11.38 -11.58
CA PHE A 116 7.99 10.81 -10.26
C PHE A 116 7.44 9.38 -10.13
N ALA A 117 6.18 9.15 -10.50
CA ALA A 117 5.56 7.83 -10.45
C ALA A 117 6.26 6.82 -11.38
N PHE A 118 6.64 7.26 -12.59
CA PHE A 118 7.38 6.43 -13.54
C PHE A 118 8.74 6.01 -12.99
N LEU A 119 9.52 6.96 -12.48
CA LEU A 119 10.84 6.69 -11.89
C LEU A 119 10.75 5.84 -10.63
N THR A 120 9.70 6.03 -9.82
CA THR A 120 9.41 5.17 -8.66
C THR A 120 9.13 3.74 -9.12
N GLY A 121 8.35 3.56 -10.20
CA GLY A 121 8.11 2.27 -10.83
C GLY A 121 9.40 1.60 -11.33
N VAL A 122 10.26 2.34 -12.03
CA VAL A 122 11.60 1.86 -12.42
C VAL A 122 12.43 1.46 -11.19
N GLY A 123 12.31 2.21 -10.09
CA GLY A 123 12.97 1.94 -8.80
C GLY A 123 12.53 0.66 -8.10
N LEU A 124 11.34 0.14 -8.41
CA LEU A 124 10.89 -1.18 -7.94
C LEU A 124 11.58 -2.34 -8.66
N GLY A 125 12.24 -2.06 -9.79
CA GLY A 125 12.89 -3.01 -10.67
C GLY A 125 13.71 -4.12 -9.99
N PRO A 126 14.72 -3.79 -9.15
CA PRO A 126 15.51 -4.81 -8.46
C PRO A 126 14.68 -5.73 -7.55
N THR A 127 13.60 -5.21 -6.96
CA THR A 127 12.68 -6.02 -6.15
C THR A 127 11.85 -6.94 -7.05
N LEU A 128 11.38 -6.44 -8.20
CA LEU A 128 10.65 -7.24 -9.18
C LEU A 128 11.52 -8.37 -9.74
N ASP A 129 12.77 -8.09 -10.09
CA ASP A 129 13.71 -9.11 -10.57
C ASP A 129 13.89 -10.24 -9.54
N PHE A 130 14.03 -9.89 -8.26
CA PHE A 130 14.09 -10.87 -7.18
C PHE A 130 12.83 -11.72 -7.10
N VAL A 131 11.64 -11.11 -7.19
CA VAL A 131 10.35 -11.80 -7.12
C VAL A 131 10.11 -12.68 -8.34
N ILE A 132 10.43 -12.21 -9.55
CA ILE A 132 10.32 -12.97 -10.80
C ILE A 132 11.18 -14.23 -10.73
N ALA A 133 12.39 -14.12 -10.19
CA ALA A 133 13.27 -15.27 -9.98
C ALA A 133 12.73 -16.29 -8.95
N VAL A 134 11.84 -15.87 -8.04
CA VAL A 134 11.15 -16.78 -7.11
C VAL A 134 9.92 -17.40 -7.75
N ASN A 135 8.96 -16.55 -8.08
CA ASN A 135 7.66 -16.87 -8.63
C ASN A 135 6.98 -15.56 -9.13
N PRO A 136 6.78 -15.38 -10.44
CA PRO A 136 6.21 -14.15 -10.99
C PRO A 136 4.74 -13.92 -10.61
N SER A 137 3.98 -14.97 -10.26
CA SER A 137 2.57 -14.83 -9.83
C SER A 137 2.40 -14.02 -8.54
N ILE A 138 3.48 -13.88 -7.76
CA ILE A 138 3.51 -13.10 -6.52
C ILE A 138 3.27 -11.62 -6.80
N ILE A 139 3.71 -11.09 -7.95
CA ILE A 139 3.54 -9.67 -8.29
C ILE A 139 2.06 -9.30 -8.33
N MET A 140 1.27 -10.09 -9.08
CA MET A 140 -0.18 -9.87 -9.18
C MET A 140 -0.89 -10.07 -7.83
N THR A 141 -0.48 -11.10 -7.08
CA THR A 141 -1.05 -11.38 -5.76
C THR A 141 -0.77 -10.25 -4.76
N ALA A 142 0.45 -9.73 -4.76
CA ALA A 142 0.85 -8.61 -3.91
C ALA A 142 0.14 -7.31 -4.30
N PHE A 143 -0.05 -7.06 -5.60
CA PHE A 143 -0.79 -5.88 -6.06
C PHE A 143 -2.23 -5.93 -5.58
N MET A 144 -2.93 -7.04 -5.84
CA MET A 144 -4.31 -7.25 -5.38
C MET A 144 -4.44 -7.17 -3.86
N GLY A 145 -3.53 -7.81 -3.12
CA GLY A 145 -3.52 -7.75 -1.66
C GLY A 145 -3.30 -6.32 -1.15
N THR A 146 -2.41 -5.56 -1.79
CA THR A 146 -2.16 -4.15 -1.44
C THR A 146 -3.38 -3.28 -1.75
N SER A 147 -4.02 -3.46 -2.91
CA SER A 147 -5.24 -2.73 -3.27
C SER A 147 -6.36 -2.98 -2.27
N ILE A 148 -6.58 -4.23 -1.84
CA ILE A 148 -7.59 -4.57 -0.83
C ILE A 148 -7.27 -3.89 0.49
N VAL A 149 -6.03 -4.05 0.99
CA VAL A 149 -5.58 -3.42 2.23
C VAL A 149 -5.77 -1.90 2.18
N PHE A 150 -5.27 -1.27 1.12
CA PHE A 150 -5.33 0.18 0.95
C PHE A 150 -6.79 0.67 0.93
N VAL A 151 -7.67 0.04 0.14
CA VAL A 151 -9.10 0.41 0.08
C VAL A 151 -9.78 0.21 1.43
N CYS A 152 -9.54 -0.91 2.12
CA CYS A 152 -10.14 -1.17 3.44
C CYS A 152 -9.73 -0.12 4.48
N PHE A 153 -8.43 0.22 4.54
CA PHE A 153 -7.93 1.23 5.49
C PHE A 153 -8.37 2.64 5.09
N THR A 154 -8.33 3.01 3.81
CA THR A 154 -8.88 4.27 3.32
C THR A 154 -10.35 4.43 3.67
N LEU A 155 -11.19 3.43 3.40
CA LEU A 155 -12.60 3.47 3.77
C LEU A 155 -12.77 3.61 5.28
N SER A 156 -12.03 2.83 6.07
CA SER A 156 -12.05 2.94 7.54
C SER A 156 -11.68 4.34 8.02
N ALA A 157 -10.73 5.02 7.36
CA ALA A 157 -10.42 6.41 7.61
C ALA A 157 -11.57 7.34 7.21
N LEU A 158 -12.18 7.18 6.03
CA LEU A 158 -13.29 8.03 5.59
C LEU A 158 -14.54 7.94 6.48
N TYR A 159 -14.81 6.78 7.08
CA TYR A 159 -15.93 6.59 8.01
C TYR A 159 -15.64 6.97 9.46
N ALA A 160 -14.37 7.02 9.85
CA ALA A 160 -14.01 7.38 11.21
C ALA A 160 -14.35 8.83 11.52
N LYS A 161 -14.63 9.11 12.79
CA LYS A 161 -14.83 10.49 13.26
C LYS A 161 -13.58 11.30 12.94
N ARG A 162 -13.78 12.54 12.46
CA ARG A 162 -12.72 13.47 12.10
C ARG A 162 -11.65 13.57 13.21
N ARG A 163 -10.37 13.54 12.81
CA ARG A 163 -9.16 13.60 13.66
C ARG A 163 -8.86 12.36 14.52
N THR A 164 -9.66 11.29 14.47
CA THR A 164 -9.42 10.10 15.30
C THR A 164 -8.05 9.48 15.04
N TYR A 165 -7.67 9.30 13.77
CA TYR A 165 -6.37 8.70 13.43
C TYR A 165 -5.20 9.70 13.46
N LEU A 166 -5.45 11.01 13.54
CA LEU A 166 -4.36 12.00 13.64
C LEU A 166 -3.58 11.88 14.96
N PHE A 167 -4.23 11.41 16.03
CA PHE A 167 -3.56 11.10 17.29
C PHE A 167 -2.54 9.96 17.15
N LEU A 168 -2.69 9.10 16.14
CA LEU A 168 -1.76 8.00 15.85
C LEU A 168 -0.44 8.48 15.23
N GLY A 169 -0.36 9.73 14.75
CA GLY A 169 0.80 10.26 14.04
C GLY A 169 2.11 10.16 14.84
N GLY A 170 2.07 10.45 16.15
CA GLY A 170 3.25 10.34 17.02
C GLY A 170 3.76 8.90 17.15
N THR A 171 2.84 7.93 17.29
CA THR A 171 3.16 6.50 17.37
C THR A 171 3.68 5.97 16.04
N LEU A 172 3.05 6.32 14.92
CA LEU A 172 3.46 5.89 13.58
C LEU A 172 4.83 6.45 13.21
N MET A 173 5.08 7.73 13.48
CA MET A 173 6.38 8.36 13.21
C MET A 173 7.49 7.73 14.05
N SER A 174 7.21 7.42 15.32
CA SER A 174 8.15 6.70 16.20
C SER A 174 8.42 5.28 15.68
N GLY A 175 7.40 4.58 15.18
CA GLY A 175 7.54 3.30 14.51
C GLY A 175 8.41 3.37 13.25
N LEU A 176 8.23 4.42 12.44
CA LEU A 176 9.05 4.66 11.25
C LEU A 176 10.52 4.91 11.61
N SER A 177 10.79 5.70 12.66
CA SER A 177 12.14 5.91 13.18
C SER A 177 12.77 4.60 13.68
N LEU A 178 12.00 3.72 14.33
CA LEU A 178 12.47 2.40 14.75
C LEU A 178 12.80 1.51 13.54
N LEU A 179 11.97 1.51 12.50
CA LEU A 179 12.25 0.77 11.27
C LEU A 179 13.52 1.27 10.57
N PHE A 180 13.74 2.59 10.58
CA PHE A 180 14.96 3.20 10.08
C PHE A 180 16.18 2.72 10.86
N LEU A 181 16.12 2.75 12.19
CA LEU A 181 17.19 2.22 13.04
C LEU A 181 17.44 0.73 12.80
N MET A 182 16.38 -0.09 12.67
CA MET A 182 16.50 -1.51 12.32
C MET A 182 17.18 -1.70 10.96
N SER A 183 16.89 -0.84 9.97
CA SER A 183 17.54 -0.89 8.66
C SER A 183 19.04 -0.61 8.77
N VAL A 184 19.43 0.41 9.55
CA VAL A 184 20.84 0.75 9.80
C VAL A 184 21.54 -0.39 10.54
N MET A 185 20.94 -0.93 11.59
CA MET A 185 21.48 -2.09 12.31
C MET A 185 21.66 -3.30 11.38
N ASN A 186 20.67 -3.59 10.54
CA ASN A 186 20.74 -4.74 9.64
C ASN A 186 21.86 -4.62 8.60
N LEU A 187 22.33 -3.42 8.26
CA LEU A 187 23.52 -3.23 7.40
C LEU A 187 24.81 -3.74 8.06
N PHE A 188 24.93 -3.62 9.39
CA PHE A 188 26.11 -4.10 10.12
C PHE A 188 26.03 -5.58 10.49
N PHE A 189 24.84 -6.07 10.86
CA PHE A 189 24.66 -7.44 11.36
C PHE A 189 24.25 -8.46 10.27
N GLY A 190 23.60 -8.03 9.19
CA GLY A 190 23.16 -8.91 8.11
C GLY A 190 22.17 -10.02 8.53
N SER A 191 21.35 -9.78 9.56
CA SER A 191 20.48 -10.82 10.14
C SER A 191 19.18 -11.03 9.35
N VAL A 192 18.96 -12.25 8.88
CA VAL A 192 17.72 -12.65 8.19
C VAL A 192 16.48 -12.47 9.08
N MET A 193 16.62 -12.69 10.39
CA MET A 193 15.52 -12.52 11.35
C MET A 193 15.13 -11.04 11.49
N LEU A 194 16.12 -10.14 11.60
CA LEU A 194 15.86 -8.69 11.63
C LEU A 194 15.21 -8.21 10.34
N PHE A 195 15.67 -8.73 9.19
CA PHE A 195 15.06 -8.41 7.90
C PHE A 195 13.59 -8.86 7.82
N LYS A 196 13.27 -10.08 8.26
CA LYS A 196 11.88 -10.57 8.35
C LYS A 196 11.04 -9.66 9.24
N ALA A 197 11.51 -9.36 10.45
CA ALA A 197 10.81 -8.49 11.39
C ALA A 197 10.57 -7.10 10.79
N HIS A 198 11.57 -6.50 10.13
CA HIS A 198 11.45 -5.21 9.45
C HIS A 198 10.39 -5.23 8.33
N MET A 199 10.23 -6.33 7.61
CA MET A 199 9.21 -6.46 6.58
C MET A 199 7.80 -6.52 7.17
N TYR A 200 7.54 -7.40 8.13
CA TYR A 200 6.22 -7.55 8.75
C TYR A 200 5.82 -6.33 9.59
N LEU A 201 6.71 -5.85 10.47
CA LEU A 201 6.44 -4.66 11.29
C LEU A 201 6.28 -3.42 10.41
N GLY A 202 7.11 -3.29 9.37
CA GLY A 202 6.99 -2.20 8.43
C GLY A 202 5.71 -2.24 7.60
N LEU A 203 5.19 -3.42 7.26
CA LEU A 203 3.90 -3.55 6.58
C LEU A 203 2.77 -3.03 7.48
N LEU A 204 2.77 -3.44 8.76
CA LEU A 204 1.78 -3.01 9.74
C LEU A 204 1.79 -1.49 9.94
N ILE A 205 2.97 -0.90 10.12
CA ILE A 205 3.13 0.54 10.30
C ILE A 205 2.62 1.30 9.06
N MET A 206 2.91 0.81 7.86
CA MET A 206 2.45 1.46 6.61
C MET A 206 0.94 1.35 6.41
N CYS A 207 0.31 0.26 6.85
CA CYS A 207 -1.17 0.20 6.91
C CYS A 207 -1.75 1.27 7.85
N GLY A 208 -1.05 1.56 8.96
CA GLY A 208 -1.38 2.67 9.85
C GLY A 208 -1.19 4.05 9.21
N PHE A 209 -0.15 4.23 8.39
CA PHE A 209 0.04 5.47 7.63
C PHE A 209 -1.10 5.73 6.65
N VAL A 210 -1.63 4.71 5.96
CA VAL A 210 -2.81 4.89 5.08
C VAL A 210 -4.00 5.49 5.84
N LEU A 211 -4.24 5.05 7.08
CA LEU A 211 -5.29 5.61 7.95
C LEU A 211 -5.00 7.07 8.31
N PHE A 212 -3.76 7.33 8.74
CA PHE A 212 -3.31 8.64 9.18
C PHE A 212 -3.31 9.65 8.04
N ASP A 213 -2.71 9.32 6.89
CA ASP A 213 -2.60 10.19 5.72
C ASP A 213 -3.97 10.47 5.11
N THR A 214 -4.85 9.47 5.01
CA THR A 214 -6.23 9.71 4.55
C THR A 214 -6.95 10.71 5.46
N GLN A 215 -6.84 10.57 6.79
CA GLN A 215 -7.43 11.55 7.74
C GLN A 215 -6.75 12.92 7.69
N LEU A 216 -5.43 12.95 7.46
CA LEU A 216 -4.66 14.20 7.36
C LEU A 216 -5.06 14.98 6.11
N ILE A 217 -5.27 14.30 4.98
CA ILE A 217 -5.74 14.91 3.74
C ILE A 217 -7.14 15.52 3.93
N ILE A 218 -8.05 14.80 4.60
CA ILE A 218 -9.39 15.32 4.93
C ILE A 218 -9.25 16.58 5.79
N GLU A 219 -8.44 16.53 6.85
CA GLU A 219 -8.27 17.65 7.77
C GLU A 219 -7.64 18.88 7.08
N LYS A 220 -6.62 18.67 6.25
CA LYS A 220 -5.98 19.74 5.46
C LYS A 220 -6.95 20.38 4.47
N ALA A 221 -7.72 19.56 3.73
CA ALA A 221 -8.71 20.03 2.77
C ALA A 221 -9.83 20.86 3.44
N GLU A 222 -10.31 20.41 4.60
CA GLU A 222 -11.30 21.14 5.41
C GLU A 222 -10.73 22.46 5.97
N ASN A 223 -9.42 22.55 6.20
CA ASN A 223 -8.73 23.77 6.64
C ASN A 223 -8.30 24.66 5.46
N GLY A 224 -8.67 24.32 4.22
CA GLY A 224 -8.45 25.13 3.02
C GLY A 224 -7.23 24.75 2.18
N ASP A 225 -6.43 23.77 2.59
CA ASP A 225 -5.32 23.25 1.78
C ASP A 225 -5.84 22.24 0.75
N LYS A 226 -5.96 22.70 -0.50
CA LYS A 226 -6.52 21.94 -1.62
C LYS A 226 -5.46 21.44 -2.61
N ASP A 227 -4.22 21.25 -2.15
CA ASP A 227 -3.16 20.69 -2.99
C ASP A 227 -3.31 19.17 -3.19
N TYR A 228 -4.23 18.76 -4.06
CA TYR A 228 -4.52 17.35 -4.29
C TYR A 228 -3.33 16.59 -4.90
N ILE A 229 -2.41 17.29 -5.57
CA ILE A 229 -1.22 16.69 -6.18
C ILE A 229 -0.25 16.28 -5.08
N TRP A 230 0.00 17.15 -4.09
CA TRP A 230 0.86 16.80 -2.96
C TRP A 230 0.26 15.67 -2.11
N HIS A 231 -1.04 15.78 -1.81
CA HIS A 231 -1.77 14.72 -1.10
C HIS A 231 -1.77 13.37 -1.85
N CYS A 232 -1.75 13.39 -3.18
CA CYS A 232 -1.58 12.19 -3.98
C CYS A 232 -0.19 11.56 -3.82
N VAL A 233 0.88 12.36 -3.66
CA VAL A 233 2.24 11.85 -3.43
C VAL A 233 2.31 11.05 -2.13
N ASP A 234 1.73 11.58 -1.06
CA ASP A 234 1.69 10.93 0.27
C ASP A 234 1.05 9.54 0.14
N LEU A 235 -0.18 9.46 -0.39
CA LEU A 235 -0.89 8.19 -0.59
C LEU A 235 -0.20 7.24 -1.58
N PHE A 236 0.47 7.77 -2.60
CA PHE A 236 1.20 6.95 -3.57
C PHE A 236 2.42 6.28 -2.93
N LEU A 237 3.16 7.00 -2.08
CA LEU A 237 4.30 6.46 -1.34
C LEU A 237 3.88 5.38 -0.34
N ASP A 238 2.75 5.58 0.35
CA ASP A 238 2.14 4.56 1.20
C ASP A 238 1.83 3.29 0.41
N PHE A 239 1.11 3.42 -0.71
CA PHE A 239 0.73 2.29 -1.54
C PHE A 239 1.97 1.53 -2.04
N ILE A 240 2.94 2.22 -2.64
CA ILE A 240 4.16 1.61 -3.18
C ILE A 240 4.96 0.92 -2.08
N THR A 241 5.00 1.49 -0.87
CA THR A 241 5.72 0.89 0.25
C THR A 241 5.05 -0.38 0.74
N ILE A 242 3.72 -0.40 0.87
CA ILE A 242 2.94 -1.61 1.20
C ILE A 242 3.17 -2.66 0.12
N PHE A 243 3.03 -2.29 -1.16
CA PHE A 243 3.22 -3.19 -2.30
C PHE A 243 4.60 -3.84 -2.30
N ARG A 244 5.66 -3.05 -2.16
CA ARG A 244 7.04 -3.54 -2.08
C ARG A 244 7.23 -4.52 -0.93
N LYS A 245 6.74 -4.17 0.27
CA LYS A 245 6.87 -5.04 1.46
C LYS A 245 6.09 -6.34 1.28
N LEU A 246 4.87 -6.28 0.76
CA LEU A 246 4.03 -7.46 0.54
C LEU A 246 4.63 -8.39 -0.52
N MET A 247 5.17 -7.84 -1.62
CA MET A 247 5.92 -8.61 -2.62
C MET A 247 7.09 -9.39 -2.00
N VAL A 248 7.92 -8.71 -1.21
CA VAL A 248 9.09 -9.33 -0.56
C VAL A 248 8.65 -10.41 0.43
N ILE A 249 7.65 -10.14 1.26
CA ILE A 249 7.11 -11.11 2.23
C ILE A 249 6.61 -12.37 1.52
N LEU A 250 5.79 -12.23 0.48
CA LEU A 250 5.27 -13.37 -0.26
C LEU A 250 6.38 -14.17 -0.95
N ALA A 251 7.39 -13.49 -1.52
CA ALA A 251 8.54 -14.15 -2.14
C ALA A 251 9.40 -14.92 -1.13
N MET A 252 9.60 -14.37 0.08
CA MET A 252 10.31 -15.08 1.16
C MET A 252 9.53 -16.33 1.61
N ASN A 253 8.23 -16.20 1.82
CA ASN A 253 7.37 -17.30 2.24
C ASN A 253 7.31 -18.42 1.18
N ASP A 254 7.27 -18.09 -0.12
CA ASP A 254 7.31 -19.07 -1.20
C ASP A 254 8.66 -19.81 -1.27
N LYS A 255 9.77 -19.10 -1.07
CA LYS A 255 11.10 -19.70 -0.99
C LYS A 255 11.23 -20.71 0.16
N GLU A 256 10.62 -20.42 1.32
CA GLU A 256 10.66 -21.31 2.49
C GLU A 256 9.85 -22.58 2.25
N LYS A 257 8.63 -22.46 1.72
CA LYS A 257 7.79 -23.60 1.34
C LYS A 257 8.46 -24.55 0.33
N LYS A 258 9.27 -24.00 -0.59
CA LYS A 258 10.03 -24.81 -1.56
C LYS A 258 11.21 -25.55 -0.92
N LYS A 259 11.78 -25.05 0.18
CA LYS A 259 12.85 -25.73 0.92
C LYS A 259 12.33 -26.87 1.77
N GLU A 260 11.17 -26.71 2.40
CA GLU A 260 10.55 -27.77 3.24
C GLU A 260 10.09 -28.99 2.44
N LYS A 261 9.86 -28.82 1.12
CA LYS A 261 9.47 -29.91 0.21
C LYS A 261 10.65 -30.66 -0.42
N LYS A 262 11.88 -30.20 -0.20
CA LYS A 262 13.11 -30.84 -0.70
C LYS A 262 13.81 -31.57 0.44
#